data_AF-A0A914VFS0-F1
#
_entry.id   AF-A0A914VFS0-F1
#
_cell.length_a   1.000
_cell.length_b   1.000
_cell.length_c   1.000
_cell.angle_alpha   90.00
_cell.angle_beta   90.00
_cell.angle_gamma   90.00
#
_symmetry.space_group_name_H-M   'P 1'
#
loop_
_entity.id
_entity.type
_entity.pdbx_description
1 polymer ?
#
loop_
_entity_poly.entity_id
_entity_poly.type
_entity_poly.pdbx_seq_one_letter_code
_entity_poly.pdbx_strand_id
1 'polypeptide(L)'
;MSERGGTLIKNYLTEINNKLNELAGSDMDVVSVVPLDTLKKDLEFFDYVVSSNESIADRQTLYLEKYKIFARNQGQIDSKQADLREKCMQY
;
A
#
# COMPACT_ATOMS: atom_id res chain seq x y z
N MET A 1 22.47 4.84 -6.20
CA MET A 1 21.95 4.99 -7.58
C MET A 1 22.74 6.09 -8.27
N SER A 2 23.26 5.86 -9.48
CA SER A 2 23.89 6.95 -10.26
C SER A 2 22.81 7.98 -10.64
N GLU A 3 23.15 9.27 -10.57
CA GLU A 3 22.32 10.42 -11.00
C GLU A 3 21.67 10.21 -12.38
N ARG A 4 22.34 9.45 -13.26
CA ARG A 4 21.83 9.07 -14.59
C ARG A 4 20.65 8.09 -14.53
N GLY A 5 20.68 7.11 -13.63
CA GLY A 5 19.61 6.12 -13.48
C GLY A 5 18.32 6.71 -12.93
N GLY A 6 18.43 7.59 -11.93
CA GLY A 6 17.27 8.31 -11.39
C GLY A 6 16.61 9.22 -12.43
N THR A 7 17.41 9.87 -13.27
CA THR A 7 16.88 10.73 -14.37
C THR A 7 16.11 9.93 -15.41
N LEU A 8 16.59 8.73 -15.78
CA LEU A 8 15.87 7.86 -16.73
C LEU A 8 14.52 7.38 -16.18
N ILE A 9 14.48 6.95 -14.92
CA ILE A 9 13.24 6.50 -14.27
C ILE A 9 12.25 7.66 -14.16
N LYS A 10 12.73 8.86 -13.79
CA LYS A 10 11.90 10.06 -13.73
C LYS A 10 11.24 10.36 -15.08
N ASN A 11 12.02 10.34 -16.17
CA ASN A 11 11.49 10.62 -17.51
C ASN A 11 10.44 9.58 -17.91
N TYR A 12 10.72 8.29 -17.70
CA TYR A 12 9.78 7.20 -17.96
C TYR A 12 8.46 7.37 -17.20
N LEU A 13 8.50 7.66 -15.89
CA LEU A 13 7.29 7.89 -15.10
C LEU A 13 6.54 9.17 -15.51
N THR A 14 7.26 10.17 -16.04
CA THR A 14 6.64 11.39 -16.58
C THR A 14 5.85 11.07 -17.86
N GLU A 15 6.40 10.24 -18.73
CA GLU A 15 5.73 9.78 -19.96
C GLU A 15 4.48 8.95 -19.63
N ILE A 16 4.56 8.03 -18.66
CA ILE A 16 3.40 7.27 -18.19
C ILE A 16 2.30 8.20 -17.68
N ASN A 17 2.65 9.19 -16.85
CA ASN A 17 1.68 10.13 -16.31
C ASN A 17 0.98 10.94 -17.43
N ASN A 18 1.74 11.39 -18.43
CA ASN A 18 1.15 12.05 -19.60
C ASN A 18 0.22 11.10 -20.35
N LYS A 19 0.59 9.82 -20.47
CA LYS A 19 -0.26 8.82 -21.10
C LYS A 19 -1.57 8.59 -20.33
N LEU A 20 -1.52 8.53 -19.01
CA LEU A 20 -2.71 8.45 -18.16
C LEU A 20 -3.63 9.65 -18.36
N ASN A 21 -3.07 10.85 -18.50
CA ASN A 21 -3.86 12.06 -18.81
C ASN A 21 -4.53 11.99 -20.19
N GLU A 22 -3.86 11.45 -21.21
CA GLU A 22 -4.46 11.24 -22.53
C GLU A 22 -5.62 10.23 -22.51
N LEU A 23 -5.53 9.23 -21.65
CA LEU A 23 -6.54 8.18 -21.50
C LEU A 23 -7.70 8.59 -20.58
N ALA A 24 -7.61 9.75 -19.92
CA ALA A 24 -8.63 10.21 -18.99
C ALA A 24 -10.00 10.34 -19.68
N GLY A 25 -11.02 9.70 -19.09
CA GLY A 25 -12.37 9.67 -19.64
C GLY A 25 -12.60 8.63 -20.74
N SER A 26 -11.60 7.79 -21.05
CA SER A 26 -11.74 6.60 -21.88
C SER A 26 -11.87 5.33 -21.03
N ASP A 27 -12.24 4.21 -21.67
CA ASP A 27 -12.25 2.88 -21.06
C ASP A 27 -10.86 2.19 -21.07
N MET A 28 -9.82 2.89 -21.53
CA MET A 28 -8.46 2.37 -21.66
C MET A 28 -7.59 2.89 -20.51
N ASP A 29 -6.64 2.08 -20.04
CA ASP A 29 -5.73 2.44 -18.94
C ASP A 29 -4.32 1.83 -19.11
N VAL A 30 -3.33 2.40 -18.42
CA VAL A 30 -1.98 1.83 -18.30
C VAL A 30 -1.96 0.82 -17.15
N VAL A 31 -2.21 -0.45 -17.48
CA VAL A 31 -2.35 -1.53 -16.49
C VAL A 31 -1.03 -2.04 -15.89
N SER A 32 0.12 -1.66 -16.45
CA SER A 32 1.43 -2.09 -15.97
C SER A 32 2.53 -1.12 -16.39
N VAL A 33 3.40 -0.78 -15.44
CA VAL A 33 4.59 0.07 -15.66
C VAL A 33 5.90 -0.72 -15.56
N VAL A 34 5.84 -1.94 -15.05
CA VAL A 34 6.95 -2.90 -14.99
C VAL A 34 6.39 -4.28 -15.34
N PRO A 35 6.98 -5.01 -16.30
CA PRO A 35 6.54 -6.36 -16.63
C PRO A 35 6.53 -7.29 -15.41
N LEU A 36 5.50 -8.11 -15.29
CA LEU A 36 5.36 -9.03 -14.16
C LEU A 36 6.54 -10.00 -14.03
N ASP A 37 7.07 -10.49 -15.17
CA ASP A 37 8.23 -11.38 -15.18
C ASP A 37 9.48 -10.70 -14.64
N THR A 38 9.63 -9.38 -14.81
CA THR A 38 10.74 -8.62 -14.21
C THR A 38 10.59 -8.56 -12.70
N LEU A 39 9.37 -8.30 -12.20
CA LEU A 39 9.10 -8.27 -10.76
C LEU A 39 9.33 -9.64 -10.10
N LYS A 40 8.87 -10.73 -10.74
CA LYS A 40 9.01 -12.10 -10.22
C LYS A 40 10.44 -12.65 -10.27
N LYS A 41 11.33 -12.08 -11.08
CA LYS A 41 12.74 -12.48 -11.14
C LYS A 41 13.50 -12.03 -9.90
N ASP A 42 13.09 -10.94 -9.26
CA ASP A 42 13.62 -10.50 -7.99
C ASP A 42 12.81 -11.16 -6.86
N LEU A 43 13.26 -12.34 -6.43
CA LEU A 43 12.55 -13.15 -5.43
C LEU A 43 12.46 -12.45 -4.08
N GLU A 44 13.53 -11.76 -3.65
CA GLU A 44 13.55 -11.06 -2.36
C GLU A 44 12.53 -9.92 -2.35
N PHE A 45 12.51 -9.11 -3.40
CA PHE A 45 11.51 -8.04 -3.55
C PHE A 45 10.10 -8.61 -3.64
N PHE A 46 9.89 -9.64 -4.46
CA PHE A 46 8.56 -10.21 -4.70
C PHE A 46 7.98 -10.83 -3.42
N ASP A 47 8.77 -11.65 -2.71
CA ASP A 47 8.35 -12.29 -1.47
C ASP A 47 8.08 -11.28 -0.36
N TYR A 48 8.87 -10.19 -0.29
CA TYR A 48 8.60 -9.08 0.61
C TYR A 48 7.24 -8.44 0.32
N VAL A 49 6.94 -8.13 -0.94
CA VAL A 49 5.67 -7.49 -1.33
C VAL A 49 4.48 -8.39 -1.00
N VAL A 50 4.58 -9.69 -1.31
CA VAL A 50 3.53 -10.67 -0.98
C VAL A 50 3.29 -10.71 0.53
N SER A 51 4.35 -10.94 1.30
CA SER A 51 4.27 -11.05 2.76
C SER A 51 3.75 -9.77 3.42
N SER A 52 4.16 -8.61 2.90
CA SER A 52 3.70 -7.30 3.38
C SER A 52 2.21 -7.10 3.14
N ASN A 53 1.73 -7.43 1.93
CA ASN A 53 0.32 -7.32 1.57
C ASN A 53 -0.56 -8.25 2.40
N GLU A 54 -0.15 -9.50 2.59
CA GLU A 54 -0.87 -10.48 3.42
C GLU A 54 -0.96 -10.02 4.88
N SER A 55 0.16 -9.56 5.46
CA SER A 55 0.19 -9.03 6.82
C SER A 55 -0.75 -7.84 7.02
N ILE A 56 -0.80 -6.93 6.03
CA ILE A 56 -1.72 -5.78 6.06
C ILE A 56 -3.18 -6.26 5.95
N ALA A 57 -3.48 -7.19 5.06
CA ALA A 57 -4.82 -7.72 4.84
C ALA A 57 -5.38 -8.44 6.09
N ASP A 58 -4.56 -9.26 6.75
CA ASP A 58 -4.93 -9.94 7.99
C ASP A 58 -5.29 -8.94 9.09
N ARG A 59 -4.43 -7.93 9.26
CA ARG A 59 -4.64 -6.88 10.26
C ARG A 59 -5.89 -6.05 9.95
N GLN A 60 -6.10 -5.68 8.69
CA GLN A 60 -7.30 -4.95 8.27
C GLN A 60 -8.58 -5.75 8.52
N THR A 61 -8.57 -7.04 8.19
CA THR A 61 -9.70 -7.94 8.42
C THR A 61 -10.07 -8.00 9.90
N LEU A 62 -9.07 -8.22 10.77
CA LEU A 62 -9.27 -8.25 12.21
C LEU A 62 -9.89 -6.95 12.75
N TYR A 63 -9.41 -5.79 12.30
CA TYR A 63 -9.93 -4.51 12.77
C TYR A 63 -11.33 -4.22 12.23
N LEU A 64 -11.65 -4.60 11.00
CA LEU A 64 -13.01 -4.48 10.45
C LEU A 64 -14.01 -5.32 11.25
N GLU A 65 -13.64 -6.54 11.64
CA GLU A 65 -14.45 -7.37 12.53
C GLU A 65 -14.62 -6.74 13.90
N LYS A 66 -13.53 -6.19 14.48
CA LYS A 66 -13.59 -5.45 15.73
C LYS A 66 -14.57 -4.27 15.62
N TYR A 67 -14.47 -3.44 14.58
CA TYR A 67 -15.38 -2.31 14.39
C TYR A 67 -16.84 -2.75 14.24
N LYS A 68 -17.09 -3.85 13.53
CA LYS A 68 -18.44 -4.45 13.41
C LYS A 68 -19.01 -4.85 14.79
N ILE A 69 -18.18 -5.40 15.68
CA ILE A 69 -18.60 -5.78 17.04
C ILE A 69 -18.89 -4.54 17.88
N PHE A 70 -18.00 -3.54 17.86
CA PHE A 70 -18.16 -2.29 18.63
C PHE A 70 -19.37 -1.47 18.16
N ALA A 71 -19.63 -1.43 16.85
CA ALA A 71 -20.80 -0.78 16.30
C ALA A 71 -22.12 -1.42 16.77
N ARG A 72 -22.12 -2.73 17.03
CA ARG A 72 -23.29 -3.48 17.53
C ARG A 72 -23.43 -3.43 19.06
N ASN A 73 -22.32 -3.25 19.78
CA ASN A 73 -22.26 -3.30 21.24
C ASN A 73 -21.61 -2.02 21.80
N GLN A 74 -22.39 -0.94 21.91
CA GLN A 74 -21.91 0.40 22.31
C GLN A 74 -21.30 0.49 23.72
N GLY A 75 -21.47 -0.53 24.57
CA GLY A 75 -20.83 -0.60 25.90
C GLY A 75 -19.40 -1.15 25.89
N GLN A 76 -18.88 -1.60 24.76
CA GLN A 76 -17.51 -2.12 24.64
C GLN A 76 -16.52 -0.93 24.55
N ILE A 77 -15.60 -0.84 25.51
CA ILE A 77 -14.53 0.16 25.54
C ILE A 77 -13.19 -0.56 25.45
N ASP A 78 -12.28 -0.06 24.61
CA ASP A 78 -10.90 -0.54 24.60
C ASP A 78 -10.11 0.14 25.72
N SER A 79 -9.97 -0.56 26.84
CA SER A 79 -9.34 -0.04 28.06
C SER A 79 -7.87 0.31 27.90
N LYS A 80 -7.19 -0.16 26.85
CA LYS A 80 -5.75 0.10 26.62
C LYS A 80 -5.47 1.36 25.82
N GLN A 81 -6.50 2.04 25.31
CA GLN A 81 -6.32 3.18 24.41
C GLN A 81 -5.56 4.34 25.06
N ALA A 82 -5.79 4.61 26.35
CA ALA A 82 -5.09 5.66 27.09
C ALA A 82 -3.60 5.34 27.27
N ASP A 83 -3.28 4.14 27.75
CA ASP A 83 -1.90 3.67 27.96
C ASP A 83 -1.11 3.61 26.65
N LEU A 84 -1.74 3.15 25.56
CA LEU A 84 -1.11 3.10 24.24
C LEU A 84 -0.76 4.50 23.75
N ARG A 85 -1.68 5.45 23.89
CA ARG A 85 -1.44 6.85 23.54
C ARG A 85 -0.25 7.41 24.31
N GLU A 86 -0.19 7.21 25.61
CA GLU A 86 0.90 7.72 26.44
C GLU A 86 2.26 7.15 26.01
N LYS A 87 2.33 5.84 25.77
CA LYS A 87 3.56 5.19 25.28
C LYS A 87 4.01 5.70 23.91
N CYS A 88 3.09 5.95 22.98
CA CYS A 88 3.43 6.52 21.68
C CYS A 88 3.96 7.95 21.75
N MET A 89 3.60 8.73 22.78
CA MET A 89 4.08 10.11 22.97
C MET A 89 5.46 10.19 23.64
N GLN A 90 5.94 9.07 24.20
CA GLN A 90 7.26 8.97 24.85
C GLN A 90 8.36 8.50 23.90
N TYR A 91 8.01 8.10 22.67
CA TYR A 91 8.91 7.58 21.63
C TYR A 91 9.25 8.68 20.62
#